data_AF-A0A562LI34-F1
#
_entry.id   AF-A0A562LI34-F1
#
_cell.length_a   1.000
_cell.length_b   1.000
_cell.length_c   1.000
_cell.angle_alpha   90.00
_cell.angle_beta   90.00
_cell.angle_gamma   90.00
#
_symmetry.space_group_name_H-M   'P 1'
#
loop_
_entity.id
_entity.type
_entity.pdbx_description
1 polymer ?
#
loop_
_entity_poly.entity_id
_entity_poly.type
_entity_poly.pdbx_seq_one_letter_code
_entity_poly.pdbx_strand_id
1 'polypeptide(L)'
;MTDAKFRCAVVGEGTLPIVCSEMLQARGHRIIAMASPDRRVLDWARSNGVAAGKAPSGLAASACGESFDYLFSISNFQRLSAPVLAAAERGAINYHDAPLPRYAGSHATSWALLNGETQHAVTWHGMTLRMDDGDIVKQVLVDIADDDTALTLNAKCYEAAVSGFSALLDDIEAGILTPLRQDSSQRTFFRRGQRPTPGCTLQFDVPATQLHALLRALDFGPYPNPLGLPKLAMGESFYIVTELEVLQGRSGEPIGTLLSKDTEQLIVATASEDVALGGFFTLEGTPKAVADVVGATDLRVGERVGMIERRRAERLFALCAELAGHEPFWIGQLKRAQPTPLSGAAPSAGASRQAAARRVALALPDGPDDGSGAGGGDRVLAVLMALLARHTDSGMITVGFRDMRLASAIGELGGFFAESVPLRVRCDHGWSVARLEHELARRLAQIRRHCSYARDLPLRIPALLARGSATDTGTWPISVEIVERVDGPADAPLSPGRTLVIQLADDGGACAFHHDPDVLPVARVEAMVKQFMWLVEALPMCGALPIRVLPLPGATQAA
;
A
#
# COMPACT_ATOMS: atom_id res chain seq x y z
N MET A 1 -0.99 49.22 10.36
CA MET A 1 -1.42 47.82 10.56
C MET A 1 -2.76 47.89 11.25
N THR A 2 -3.83 47.53 10.54
CA THR A 2 -5.15 47.34 11.15
C THR A 2 -5.04 46.22 12.18
N ASP A 3 -5.62 46.41 13.36
CA ASP A 3 -5.60 45.40 14.42
C ASP A 3 -6.34 44.14 13.92
N ALA A 4 -5.72 42.98 14.06
CA ALA A 4 -6.30 41.73 13.57
C ALA A 4 -7.54 41.37 14.41
N LYS A 5 -8.63 40.95 13.77
CA LYS A 5 -9.86 40.54 14.50
C LYS A 5 -9.59 39.38 15.47
N PHE A 6 -8.82 38.39 15.03
CA PHE A 6 -8.18 37.39 15.89
C PHE A 6 -6.92 36.82 15.24
N ARG A 7 -6.11 36.13 16.05
CA ARG A 7 -4.91 35.40 15.63
C ARG A 7 -5.17 33.90 15.61
N CYS A 8 -4.66 33.19 14.61
CA CYS A 8 -4.87 31.75 14.50
C CYS A 8 -3.67 31.00 13.96
N ALA A 9 -3.69 29.68 14.18
CA ALA A 9 -2.78 28.74 13.57
C ALA A 9 -3.56 27.69 12.76
N VAL A 10 -2.95 27.16 11.69
CA VAL A 10 -3.59 26.18 10.81
C VAL A 10 -2.71 24.94 10.66
N VAL A 11 -3.30 23.75 10.78
CA VAL A 11 -2.61 22.48 10.54
C VAL A 11 -3.42 21.68 9.54
N GLY A 12 -2.78 21.16 8.49
CA GLY A 12 -3.53 20.45 7.48
C GLY A 12 -2.75 20.04 6.25
N GLU A 13 -3.39 19.25 5.39
CA GLU A 13 -2.84 18.73 4.13
C GLU A 13 -3.84 18.96 2.98
N GLY A 14 -3.35 19.04 1.74
CA GLY A 14 -4.20 19.29 0.58
C GLY A 14 -4.55 20.77 0.36
N THR A 15 -5.59 21.03 -0.45
CA THR A 15 -5.97 22.38 -0.87
C THR A 15 -6.93 23.08 0.09
N LEU A 16 -7.72 22.32 0.87
CA LEU A 16 -8.72 22.89 1.78
C LEU A 16 -8.10 23.84 2.85
N PRO A 17 -6.98 23.48 3.52
CA PRO A 17 -6.32 24.40 4.45
C PRO A 17 -5.89 25.71 3.81
N ILE A 18 -5.48 25.69 2.52
CA ILE A 18 -5.09 26.88 1.77
C ILE A 18 -6.31 27.77 1.54
N VAL A 19 -7.40 27.22 1.01
CA VAL A 19 -8.65 27.95 0.76
C VAL A 19 -9.20 28.58 2.05
N CYS A 20 -9.23 27.82 3.15
CA CYS A 20 -9.65 28.35 4.46
C CYS A 20 -8.70 29.46 4.96
N SER A 21 -7.40 29.34 4.71
CA SER A 21 -6.42 30.36 5.08
C SER A 21 -6.58 31.66 4.29
N GLU A 22 -6.88 31.56 3.00
CA GLU A 22 -7.20 32.71 2.15
C GLU A 22 -8.46 33.44 2.65
N MET A 23 -9.49 32.69 3.06
CA MET A 23 -10.70 33.28 3.67
C MET A 23 -10.39 34.02 4.98
N LEU A 24 -9.55 33.44 5.84
CA LEU A 24 -9.11 34.07 7.09
C LEU A 24 -8.43 35.41 6.81
N GLN A 25 -7.47 35.44 5.89
CA GLN A 25 -6.75 36.66 5.51
C GLN A 25 -7.67 37.71 4.87
N ALA A 26 -8.55 37.30 3.96
CA ALA A 26 -9.50 38.20 3.31
C ALA A 26 -10.48 38.87 4.29
N ARG A 27 -10.80 38.20 5.40
CA ARG A 27 -11.66 38.70 6.48
C ARG A 27 -10.91 39.52 7.56
N GLY A 28 -9.60 39.71 7.40
CA GLY A 28 -8.76 40.51 8.28
C GLY A 28 -8.20 39.77 9.51
N HIS A 29 -8.21 38.43 9.50
CA HIS A 29 -7.64 37.60 10.55
C HIS A 29 -6.15 37.35 10.29
N ARG A 30 -5.35 37.20 11.35
CA ARG A 30 -3.90 36.96 11.22
C ARG A 30 -3.57 35.48 11.43
N ILE A 31 -2.95 34.86 10.43
CA ILE A 31 -2.41 33.51 10.54
C ILE A 31 -0.96 33.63 11.02
N ILE A 32 -0.67 33.18 12.23
CA ILE A 32 0.66 33.33 12.81
C ILE A 32 1.57 32.15 12.50
N ALA A 33 1.01 30.95 12.32
CA ALA A 33 1.77 29.75 12.02
C ALA A 33 0.94 28.71 11.26
N MET A 34 1.62 27.94 10.41
CA MET A 34 1.07 26.77 9.75
C MET A 34 1.95 25.53 9.95
N ALA A 35 1.33 24.36 10.04
CA ALA A 35 2.06 23.10 9.95
C ALA A 35 1.47 22.13 8.93
N SER A 36 2.32 21.57 8.07
CA SER A 36 1.90 20.62 7.05
C SER A 36 3.05 19.74 6.53
N PRO A 37 2.86 18.43 6.32
CA PRO A 37 3.75 17.63 5.50
C PRO A 37 3.59 17.91 4.00
N ASP A 38 2.52 18.58 3.56
CA ASP A 38 2.27 18.93 2.16
C ASP A 38 3.09 20.16 1.77
N ARG A 39 3.97 19.97 0.78
CA ARG A 39 4.83 21.04 0.26
C ARG A 39 4.02 22.22 -0.29
N ARG A 40 2.84 22.00 -0.88
CA ARG A 40 2.00 23.07 -1.43
C ARG A 40 1.52 24.03 -0.35
N VAL A 41 1.10 23.48 0.80
CA VAL A 41 0.68 24.27 1.96
C VAL A 41 1.86 25.08 2.52
N LEU A 42 3.04 24.46 2.62
CA LEU A 42 4.26 25.15 3.08
C LEU A 42 4.70 26.27 2.12
N ASP A 43 4.62 26.03 0.81
CA ASP A 43 5.01 26.99 -0.21
C ASP A 43 4.00 28.17 -0.28
N TRP A 44 2.70 27.91 -0.11
CA TRP A 44 1.68 28.95 0.05
C TRP A 44 1.93 29.81 1.30
N ALA A 45 2.22 29.17 2.45
CA ALA A 45 2.44 29.88 3.71
C ALA A 45 3.62 30.86 3.60
N ARG A 46 4.76 30.41 3.04
CA ARG A 46 5.94 31.27 2.82
C ARG A 46 5.64 32.43 1.88
N SER A 47 4.90 32.17 0.80
CA SER A 47 4.53 33.20 -0.19
C SER A 47 3.63 34.28 0.41
N ASN A 48 2.89 33.95 1.48
CA ASN A 48 2.00 34.85 2.20
C ASN A 48 2.58 35.36 3.54
N GLY A 49 3.89 35.18 3.78
CA GLY A 49 4.57 35.68 4.97
C GLY A 49 4.17 34.98 6.28
N VAL A 50 3.63 33.76 6.21
CA VAL A 50 3.22 32.95 7.36
C VAL A 50 4.33 31.96 7.74
N ALA A 51 4.67 31.90 9.03
CA ALA A 51 5.65 30.94 9.54
C ALA A 51 5.15 29.50 9.34
N ALA A 52 5.99 28.60 8.81
CA ALA A 52 5.55 27.27 8.42
C ALA A 52 6.54 26.16 8.80
N GLY A 53 6.02 25.05 9.34
CA GLY A 53 6.79 23.87 9.73
C GLY A 53 6.21 22.56 9.20
N LYS A 54 7.01 21.50 9.14
CA LYS A 54 6.55 20.19 8.64
C LYS A 54 5.66 19.42 9.61
N ALA A 55 5.81 19.67 10.90
CA ALA A 55 5.18 18.89 11.96
C ALA A 55 4.38 19.80 12.90
N PRO A 56 3.17 19.38 13.34
CA PRO A 56 2.36 20.14 14.27
C PRO A 56 3.02 20.35 15.64
N SER A 57 3.92 19.46 16.05
CA SER A 57 4.70 19.62 17.29
C SER A 57 5.59 20.86 17.28
N GLY A 58 5.98 21.33 16.10
CA GLY A 58 6.75 22.58 15.93
C GLY A 58 5.88 23.84 15.89
N LEU A 59 4.54 23.74 15.90
CA LEU A 59 3.64 24.86 15.67
C LEU A 59 3.81 25.97 16.71
N ALA A 60 3.93 25.62 18.00
CA ALA A 60 4.16 26.57 19.08
C ALA A 60 5.52 27.29 18.94
N ALA A 61 6.55 26.58 18.47
CA ALA A 61 7.86 27.19 18.18
C ALA A 61 7.80 28.11 16.95
N SER A 62 7.08 27.70 15.90
CA SER A 62 6.84 28.50 14.69
C SER A 62 6.04 29.78 14.97
N ALA A 63 5.20 29.77 15.99
CA ALA A 63 4.47 30.94 16.46
C ALA A 63 5.36 31.98 17.17
N CYS A 64 6.67 31.73 17.33
CA CYS A 64 7.63 32.64 17.97
C CYS A 64 7.22 33.08 19.39
N GLY A 65 6.48 32.23 20.12
CA GLY A 65 5.97 32.56 21.45
C GLY A 65 4.73 33.48 21.45
N GLU A 66 4.18 33.83 20.28
CA GLU A 66 2.88 34.49 20.21
C GLU A 66 1.77 33.48 20.52
N SER A 67 0.87 33.85 21.44
CA SER A 67 -0.38 33.11 21.63
C SER A 67 -1.35 33.35 20.47
N PHE A 68 -2.30 32.44 20.27
CA PHE A 68 -3.33 32.57 19.25
C PHE A 68 -4.70 32.20 19.80
N ASP A 69 -5.74 32.83 19.28
CA ASP A 69 -7.10 32.61 19.70
C ASP A 69 -7.61 31.23 19.26
N TYR A 70 -7.37 30.87 17.98
CA TYR A 70 -7.90 29.64 17.39
C TYR A 70 -6.84 28.76 16.72
N LEU A 71 -6.99 27.45 16.85
CA LEU A 71 -6.30 26.45 16.03
C LEU A 71 -7.30 25.80 15.08
N PHE A 72 -7.03 25.83 13.77
CA PHE A 72 -7.82 25.10 12.79
C PHE A 72 -7.06 23.86 12.29
N SER A 73 -7.59 22.68 12.57
CA SER A 73 -7.12 21.39 12.04
C SER A 73 -7.97 21.01 10.84
N ILE A 74 -7.39 21.00 9.64
CA ILE A 74 -8.11 20.87 8.38
C ILE A 74 -7.47 19.75 7.56
N SER A 75 -8.17 18.63 7.38
CA SER A 75 -7.63 17.46 6.64
C SER A 75 -6.25 17.01 7.18
N ASN A 76 -6.08 17.02 8.51
CA ASN A 76 -4.84 16.66 9.19
C ASN A 76 -4.89 15.22 9.70
N PHE A 77 -3.92 14.40 9.31
CA PHE A 77 -3.85 12.97 9.70
C PHE A 77 -2.90 12.69 10.87
N GLN A 78 -2.38 13.75 11.52
CA GLN A 78 -1.47 13.63 12.66
C GLN A 78 -2.17 13.97 13.97
N ARG A 79 -1.91 13.16 15.01
CA ARG A 79 -2.42 13.45 16.34
C ARG A 79 -1.75 14.71 16.91
N LEU A 80 -2.57 15.63 17.40
CA LEU A 80 -2.10 16.83 18.08
C LEU A 80 -1.96 16.57 19.57
N SER A 81 -0.81 16.89 20.13
CA SER A 81 -0.53 16.72 21.55
C SER A 81 -1.29 17.74 22.40
N ALA A 82 -1.57 17.42 23.66
CA ALA A 82 -2.25 18.33 24.59
C ALA A 82 -1.64 19.75 24.64
N PRO A 83 -0.30 19.94 24.66
CA PRO A 83 0.29 21.29 24.65
C PRO A 83 -0.03 22.10 23.40
N VAL A 84 -0.14 21.46 22.23
CA VAL A 84 -0.48 22.13 20.97
C VAL A 84 -1.94 22.58 20.98
N LEU A 85 -2.84 21.75 21.51
CA LEU A 85 -4.25 22.11 21.64
C LEU A 85 -4.46 23.24 22.66
N ALA A 86 -3.75 23.18 23.79
CA ALA A 86 -3.84 24.19 24.86
C ALA A 86 -3.24 25.56 24.50
N ALA A 87 -2.46 25.64 23.41
CA ALA A 87 -1.92 26.90 22.92
C ALA A 87 -2.99 27.80 22.26
N ALA A 88 -4.15 27.24 21.89
CA ALA A 88 -5.30 27.99 21.41
C ALA A 88 -6.10 28.56 22.59
N GLU A 89 -6.12 29.89 22.76
CA GLU A 89 -6.75 30.55 23.91
C GLU A 89 -8.28 30.43 23.92
N ARG A 90 -8.91 30.39 22.74
CA ARG A 90 -10.38 30.32 22.59
C ARG A 90 -10.87 28.98 22.08
N GLY A 91 -10.06 28.24 21.32
CA GLY A 91 -10.38 26.86 20.99
C GLY A 91 -9.62 26.29 19.78
N ALA A 92 -9.50 24.97 19.78
CA ALA A 92 -9.03 24.20 18.63
C ALA A 92 -10.24 23.56 17.93
N ILE A 93 -10.39 23.80 16.63
CA ILE A 93 -11.52 23.34 15.82
C ILE A 93 -10.98 22.46 14.68
N ASN A 94 -11.56 21.28 14.52
CA ASN A 94 -11.23 20.32 13.48
C ASN A 94 -12.34 20.20 12.45
N TYR A 95 -11.94 20.06 11.19
CA TYR A 95 -12.79 19.61 10.10
C TYR A 95 -12.82 18.08 10.05
N HIS A 96 -14.02 17.51 10.00
CA HIS A 96 -14.26 16.09 9.75
C HIS A 96 -15.31 15.92 8.66
N ASP A 97 -15.07 15.03 7.70
CA ASP A 97 -15.94 14.79 6.56
C ASP A 97 -17.07 13.79 6.89
N ALA A 98 -17.77 13.99 8.01
CA ALA A 98 -18.88 13.13 8.40
C ALA A 98 -19.93 13.80 9.31
N PRO A 99 -21.15 13.23 9.42
CA PRO A 99 -22.19 13.67 10.35
C PRO A 99 -21.90 13.17 11.77
N LEU A 100 -20.91 13.80 12.43
CA LEU A 100 -20.56 13.45 13.81
C LEU A 100 -21.80 13.52 14.72
N PRO A 101 -21.95 12.58 15.67
CA PRO A 101 -20.97 11.58 16.14
C PRO A 101 -20.82 10.33 15.26
N ARG A 102 -21.64 10.16 14.21
CA ARG A 102 -21.53 9.03 13.30
C ARG A 102 -20.28 9.18 12.42
N TYR A 103 -19.70 8.06 12.00
CA TYR A 103 -18.60 7.98 11.05
C TYR A 103 -17.32 8.70 11.51
N ALA A 104 -17.03 8.69 12.81
CA ALA A 104 -15.74 9.14 13.32
C ALA A 104 -14.58 8.26 12.80
N GLY A 105 -13.36 8.78 12.77
CA GLY A 105 -12.18 8.05 12.34
C GLY A 105 -11.77 8.35 10.91
N SER A 106 -11.81 7.36 10.00
CA SER A 106 -11.21 7.51 8.67
C SER A 106 -12.10 6.95 7.55
N HIS A 107 -11.98 7.57 6.37
CA HIS A 107 -12.67 7.17 5.13
C HIS A 107 -14.20 7.23 5.24
N ALA A 108 -14.72 8.28 5.91
CA ALA A 108 -16.14 8.41 6.23
C ALA A 108 -17.05 8.38 4.99
N THR A 109 -16.64 9.01 3.89
CA THR A 109 -17.40 8.99 2.62
C THR A 109 -17.56 7.57 2.07
N SER A 110 -16.49 6.77 2.04
CA SER A 110 -16.56 5.36 1.63
C SER A 110 -17.47 4.53 2.54
N TRP A 111 -17.40 4.73 3.86
CA TRP A 111 -18.27 4.01 4.80
C TRP A 111 -19.73 4.43 4.70
N ALA A 112 -20.02 5.69 4.43
CA ALA A 112 -21.38 6.16 4.18
C ALA A 112 -21.99 5.49 2.94
N LEU A 113 -21.23 5.41 1.85
CA LEU A 113 -21.63 4.70 0.63
C LEU A 113 -21.88 3.21 0.91
N LEU A 114 -20.95 2.53 1.60
CA LEU A 114 -21.09 1.11 1.95
C LEU A 114 -22.32 0.81 2.82
N ASN A 115 -22.69 1.74 3.69
CA ASN A 115 -23.86 1.60 4.56
C ASN A 115 -25.17 2.04 3.88
N GLY A 116 -25.13 2.45 2.61
CA GLY A 116 -26.31 2.86 1.86
C GLY A 116 -26.92 4.17 2.35
N GLU A 117 -26.12 5.08 2.90
CA GLU A 117 -26.62 6.40 3.30
C GLU A 117 -27.06 7.18 2.06
N THR A 118 -28.19 7.89 2.18
CA THR A 118 -28.67 8.85 1.17
C THR A 118 -28.29 10.30 1.52
N GLN A 119 -27.83 10.52 2.76
CA GLN A 119 -27.39 11.82 3.25
C GLN A 119 -26.15 11.66 4.13
N HIS A 120 -25.23 12.60 3.97
CA HIS A 120 -23.99 12.72 4.72
C HIS A 120 -23.88 14.13 5.32
N ALA A 121 -22.74 14.47 5.91
CA ALA A 121 -22.45 15.83 6.30
C ALA A 121 -20.94 16.06 6.42
N VAL A 122 -20.55 17.33 6.50
CA VAL A 122 -19.27 17.71 7.08
C VAL A 122 -19.49 18.39 8.43
N THR A 123 -18.56 18.19 9.34
CA THR A 123 -18.63 18.74 10.70
C THR A 123 -17.35 19.47 11.05
N TRP A 124 -17.50 20.73 11.48
CA TRP A 124 -16.51 21.45 12.25
C TRP A 124 -16.82 21.23 13.73
N HIS A 125 -15.85 20.75 14.51
CA HIS A 125 -16.04 20.44 15.92
C HIS A 125 -14.83 20.82 16.76
N GLY A 126 -15.04 21.06 18.05
CA GLY A 126 -13.96 21.27 19.00
C GLY A 126 -13.04 20.04 19.09
N MET A 127 -11.74 20.26 19.23
CA MET A 127 -10.77 19.17 19.38
C MET A 127 -10.63 18.76 20.85
N THR A 128 -10.63 17.45 21.08
CA THR A 128 -10.23 16.85 22.36
C THR A 128 -9.07 15.88 22.12
N LEU A 129 -8.56 15.23 23.18
CA LEU A 129 -7.58 14.16 23.03
C LEU A 129 -8.17 12.89 22.40
N ARG A 130 -9.50 12.75 22.40
CA ARG A 130 -10.20 11.65 21.75
C ARG A 130 -10.60 12.09 20.33
N MET A 131 -10.32 11.22 19.36
CA MET A 131 -10.62 11.50 17.94
C MET A 131 -12.12 11.72 17.73
N ASP A 132 -12.41 12.86 17.10
CA ASP A 132 -13.72 13.30 16.60
C ASP A 132 -14.84 13.31 17.65
N ASP A 133 -14.50 13.63 18.90
CA ASP A 133 -15.40 13.49 20.06
C ASP A 133 -15.88 14.84 20.65
N GLY A 134 -15.28 15.96 20.25
CA GLY A 134 -15.61 17.26 20.83
C GLY A 134 -16.89 17.87 20.26
N ASP A 135 -17.39 18.91 20.93
CA ASP A 135 -18.67 19.54 20.60
C ASP A 135 -18.69 20.07 19.16
N ILE A 136 -19.81 19.86 18.48
CA ILE A 136 -20.05 20.31 17.11
C ILE A 136 -20.23 21.83 17.12
N VAL A 137 -19.43 22.55 16.33
CA VAL A 137 -19.56 24.00 16.18
C VAL A 137 -20.29 24.40 14.91
N LYS A 138 -20.17 23.60 13.84
CA LYS A 138 -20.93 23.77 12.60
C LYS A 138 -21.05 22.43 11.89
N GLN A 139 -22.22 22.13 11.32
CA GLN A 139 -22.43 20.94 10.50
C GLN A 139 -23.21 21.34 9.25
N VAL A 140 -22.81 20.82 8.09
CA VAL A 140 -23.44 21.10 6.79
C VAL A 140 -23.78 19.76 6.15
N LEU A 141 -25.06 19.55 5.84
CA LEU A 141 -25.56 18.33 5.21
C LEU A 141 -25.15 18.27 3.73
N VAL A 142 -24.96 17.05 3.25
CA VAL A 142 -24.59 16.74 1.86
C VAL A 142 -25.43 15.57 1.37
N ASP A 143 -26.17 15.75 0.28
CA ASP A 143 -26.96 14.67 -0.31
C ASP A 143 -26.07 13.73 -1.14
N ILE A 144 -26.30 12.43 -0.97
CA ILE A 144 -25.62 11.36 -1.71
C ILE A 144 -26.51 10.94 -2.87
N ALA A 145 -26.01 11.06 -4.10
CA ALA A 145 -26.67 10.59 -5.31
C ALA A 145 -26.44 9.09 -5.54
N ASP A 146 -27.28 8.46 -6.37
CA ASP A 146 -27.21 7.02 -6.66
C ASP A 146 -25.96 6.61 -7.49
N ASP A 147 -25.28 7.57 -8.08
CA ASP A 147 -24.03 7.40 -8.84
C ASP A 147 -22.80 7.98 -8.13
N ASP A 148 -22.97 8.55 -6.91
CA ASP A 148 -21.83 9.12 -6.19
C ASP A 148 -20.79 8.05 -5.84
N THR A 149 -19.54 8.33 -6.15
CA THR A 149 -18.38 7.53 -5.75
C THR A 149 -17.70 8.15 -4.52
N ALA A 150 -16.73 7.46 -3.94
CA ALA A 150 -15.94 8.03 -2.86
C ALA A 150 -15.26 9.34 -3.28
N LEU A 151 -14.87 9.46 -4.55
CA LEU A 151 -14.36 10.70 -5.14
C LEU A 151 -15.41 11.81 -5.20
N THR A 152 -16.57 11.57 -5.81
CA THR A 152 -17.56 12.64 -6.02
C THR A 152 -18.21 13.08 -4.72
N LEU A 153 -18.47 12.15 -3.79
CA LEU A 153 -18.95 12.48 -2.45
C LEU A 153 -17.91 13.29 -1.66
N ASN A 154 -16.62 12.96 -1.79
CA ASN A 154 -15.55 13.77 -1.17
C ASN A 154 -15.48 15.18 -1.78
N ALA A 155 -15.70 15.34 -3.09
CA ALA A 155 -15.78 16.65 -3.74
C ALA A 155 -16.96 17.48 -3.20
N LYS A 156 -18.16 16.88 -3.05
CA LYS A 156 -19.29 17.55 -2.38
C LYS A 156 -18.97 17.94 -0.94
N CYS A 157 -18.27 17.07 -0.20
CA CYS A 157 -17.80 17.37 1.16
C CYS A 157 -16.81 18.52 1.17
N TYR A 158 -15.94 18.65 0.17
CA TYR A 158 -15.01 19.77 0.05
C TYR A 158 -15.77 21.11 -0.10
N GLU A 159 -16.78 21.16 -0.97
CA GLU A 159 -17.63 22.35 -1.16
C GLU A 159 -18.40 22.70 0.12
N ALA A 160 -18.98 21.69 0.79
CA ALA A 160 -19.65 21.86 2.07
C ALA A 160 -18.69 22.29 3.19
N ALA A 161 -17.41 21.86 3.14
CA ALA A 161 -16.40 22.27 4.10
C ALA A 161 -16.09 23.75 3.97
N VAL A 162 -15.92 24.22 2.73
CA VAL A 162 -15.68 25.63 2.39
C VAL A 162 -16.83 26.51 2.87
N SER A 163 -18.08 26.16 2.53
CA SER A 163 -19.25 26.93 2.95
C SER A 163 -19.44 26.88 4.47
N GLY A 164 -19.24 25.70 5.08
CA GLY A 164 -19.29 25.52 6.53
C GLY A 164 -18.22 26.32 7.27
N PHE A 165 -17.01 26.45 6.71
CA PHE A 165 -15.96 27.27 7.28
C PHE A 165 -16.31 28.77 7.24
N SER A 166 -16.85 29.25 6.12
CA SER A 166 -17.32 30.64 6.03
C SER A 166 -18.40 30.93 7.09
N ALA A 167 -19.38 30.05 7.23
CA ALA A 167 -20.44 30.19 8.24
C ALA A 167 -19.91 30.09 9.68
N LEU A 168 -18.89 29.26 9.91
CA LEU A 168 -18.19 29.19 11.19
C LEU A 168 -17.48 30.52 11.52
N LEU A 169 -16.82 31.13 10.53
CA LEU A 169 -16.17 32.43 10.72
C LEU A 169 -17.19 33.53 11.01
N ASP A 170 -18.36 33.51 10.38
CA ASP A 170 -19.45 34.46 10.68
C ASP A 170 -19.86 34.38 12.16
N ASP A 171 -20.03 33.17 12.70
CA ASP A 171 -20.39 32.96 14.11
C ASP A 171 -19.27 33.39 15.06
N ILE A 172 -18.01 33.11 14.72
CA ILE A 172 -16.84 33.52 15.51
C ILE A 172 -16.74 35.05 15.55
N GLU A 173 -16.89 35.71 14.40
CA GLU A 173 -16.81 37.16 14.28
C GLU A 173 -17.95 37.88 14.99
N ALA A 174 -19.14 37.30 15.00
CA ALA A 174 -20.28 37.82 15.73
C ALA A 174 -20.27 37.46 17.24
N GLY A 175 -19.38 36.56 17.67
CA GLY A 175 -19.31 36.10 19.07
C GLY A 175 -20.51 35.24 19.50
N ILE A 176 -21.16 34.55 18.57
CA ILE A 176 -22.40 33.78 18.79
C ILE A 176 -22.21 32.26 18.67
N LEU A 177 -20.96 31.79 18.66
CA LEU A 177 -20.64 30.37 18.55
C LEU A 177 -21.35 29.58 19.65
N THR A 178 -22.18 28.62 19.26
CA THR A 178 -22.99 27.79 20.16
C THR A 178 -22.68 26.30 19.94
N PRO A 179 -21.63 25.77 20.60
CA PRO A 179 -21.26 24.37 20.47
C PRO A 179 -22.38 23.43 20.93
N LEU A 180 -22.63 22.39 20.14
CA LEU A 180 -23.58 21.32 20.44
C LEU A 180 -22.82 20.06 20.88
N ARG A 181 -23.09 19.60 22.10
CA ARG A 181 -22.52 18.36 22.60
C ARG A 181 -22.96 17.16 21.77
N GLN A 182 -21.99 16.34 21.36
CA GLN A 182 -22.27 15.10 20.65
C GLN A 182 -23.00 14.07 21.52
N ASP A 183 -23.99 13.37 20.96
CA ASP A 183 -24.62 12.22 21.59
C ASP A 183 -23.78 10.95 21.40
N SER A 184 -23.06 10.55 22.45
CA SER A 184 -22.21 9.36 22.41
C SER A 184 -22.93 8.06 22.06
N SER A 185 -24.26 7.97 22.22
CA SER A 185 -25.04 6.78 21.87
C SER A 185 -25.12 6.54 20.36
N GLN A 186 -24.95 7.59 19.56
CA GLN A 186 -24.99 7.55 18.09
C GLN A 186 -23.59 7.39 17.48
N ARG A 187 -22.54 7.26 18.30
CA ARG A 187 -21.16 7.27 17.81
C ARG A 187 -20.81 5.97 17.08
N THR A 188 -20.45 6.07 15.80
CA THR A 188 -19.81 4.99 15.04
C THR A 188 -18.38 5.39 14.69
N PHE A 189 -17.47 4.42 14.58
CA PHE A 189 -16.04 4.70 14.40
C PHE A 189 -15.37 3.67 13.49
N PHE A 190 -14.64 4.17 12.50
CA PHE A 190 -13.94 3.36 11.52
C PHE A 190 -12.43 3.62 11.60
N ARG A 191 -11.66 2.54 11.76
CA ARG A 191 -10.19 2.65 11.88
C ARG A 191 -9.58 2.86 10.49
N ARG A 192 -8.47 3.60 10.42
CA ARG A 192 -7.69 3.78 9.18
C ARG A 192 -7.29 2.48 8.49
N GLY A 193 -6.97 1.43 9.26
CA GLY A 193 -6.62 0.11 8.75
C GLY A 193 -7.81 -0.81 8.48
N GLN A 194 -9.04 -0.37 8.77
CA GLN A 194 -10.23 -1.18 8.52
C GLN A 194 -10.47 -1.29 7.01
N ARG A 195 -10.93 -2.46 6.58
CA ARG A 195 -11.18 -2.80 5.17
C ARG A 195 -12.63 -3.27 5.04
N PRO A 196 -13.33 -2.91 3.95
CA PRO A 196 -14.66 -3.47 3.67
C PRO A 196 -14.53 -4.91 3.19
N THR A 197 -15.43 -5.76 3.69
CA THR A 197 -15.46 -7.22 3.43
C THR A 197 -14.08 -7.90 3.61
N PRO A 198 -13.96 -9.23 3.47
CA PRO A 198 -12.65 -9.88 3.45
C PRO A 198 -11.81 -9.44 2.24
N GLY A 199 -10.96 -8.41 2.42
CA GLY A 199 -10.04 -7.96 1.36
C GLY A 199 -10.73 -7.26 0.18
N CYS A 200 -11.86 -6.60 0.43
CA CYS A 200 -12.70 -5.95 -0.59
C CYS A 200 -13.28 -6.93 -1.62
N THR A 201 -13.53 -8.18 -1.23
CA THR A 201 -14.16 -9.17 -2.10
C THR A 201 -15.67 -8.95 -2.19
N LEU A 202 -16.24 -9.19 -3.36
CA LEU A 202 -17.69 -9.23 -3.59
C LEU A 202 -18.29 -10.41 -2.81
N GLN A 203 -19.34 -10.17 -2.04
CA GLN A 203 -20.04 -11.20 -1.25
C GLN A 203 -21.50 -11.22 -1.71
N PHE A 204 -21.91 -12.25 -2.44
CA PHE A 204 -23.23 -12.26 -3.11
C PHE A 204 -24.43 -12.47 -2.17
N ASP A 205 -24.16 -12.72 -0.88
CA ASP A 205 -25.18 -12.90 0.16
C ASP A 205 -25.75 -11.59 0.72
N VAL A 206 -25.31 -10.45 0.19
CA VAL A 206 -25.92 -9.14 0.44
C VAL A 206 -26.77 -8.69 -0.76
N PRO A 207 -27.67 -7.70 -0.61
CA PRO A 207 -28.40 -7.12 -1.73
C PRO A 207 -27.47 -6.59 -2.83
N ALA A 208 -27.89 -6.67 -4.08
CA ALA A 208 -27.13 -6.20 -5.25
C ALA A 208 -26.68 -4.74 -5.14
N THR A 209 -27.52 -3.90 -4.53
CA THR A 209 -27.22 -2.50 -4.27
C THR A 209 -26.03 -2.32 -3.31
N GLN A 210 -25.79 -3.24 -2.37
CA GLN A 210 -24.61 -3.21 -1.50
C GLN A 210 -23.33 -3.63 -2.24
N LEU A 211 -23.43 -4.55 -3.21
CA LEU A 211 -22.30 -4.87 -4.10
C LEU A 211 -21.94 -3.66 -4.97
N HIS A 212 -22.93 -3.00 -5.55
CA HIS A 212 -22.72 -1.77 -6.30
C HIS A 212 -22.12 -0.66 -5.41
N ALA A 213 -22.61 -0.51 -4.18
CA ALA A 213 -22.06 0.41 -3.20
C ALA A 213 -20.58 0.13 -2.87
N LEU A 214 -20.15 -1.14 -2.85
CA LEU A 214 -18.74 -1.50 -2.67
C LEU A 214 -17.86 -0.93 -3.79
N LEU A 215 -18.29 -1.03 -5.06
CA LEU A 215 -17.55 -0.45 -6.18
C LEU A 215 -17.46 1.08 -6.03
N ARG A 216 -18.60 1.74 -5.82
CA ARG A 216 -18.68 3.19 -5.64
C ARG A 216 -17.81 3.69 -4.48
N ALA A 217 -17.84 2.99 -3.34
CA ALA A 217 -17.08 3.33 -2.14
C ALA A 217 -15.56 3.15 -2.28
N LEU A 218 -15.13 2.35 -3.25
CA LEU A 218 -13.73 2.07 -3.55
C LEU A 218 -13.22 2.81 -4.79
N ASP A 219 -14.06 3.64 -5.42
CA ASP A 219 -13.64 4.50 -6.52
C ASP A 219 -13.17 5.87 -6.01
N PHE A 220 -11.84 6.02 -5.96
CA PHE A 220 -11.12 7.25 -5.60
C PHE A 220 -10.63 8.00 -6.85
N GLY A 221 -11.02 7.57 -8.06
CA GLY A 221 -10.54 8.08 -9.34
C GLY A 221 -9.00 8.14 -9.43
N PRO A 222 -8.41 9.29 -9.80
CA PRO A 222 -6.96 9.41 -10.01
C PRO A 222 -6.17 9.61 -8.71
N TYR A 223 -6.79 9.45 -7.54
CA TYR A 223 -6.15 9.63 -6.23
C TYR A 223 -5.76 8.29 -5.59
N PRO A 224 -4.81 8.30 -4.62
CA PRO A 224 -4.50 7.10 -3.87
C PRO A 224 -5.73 6.49 -3.19
N ASN A 225 -5.95 5.20 -3.38
CA ASN A 225 -7.02 4.44 -2.73
C ASN A 225 -6.46 3.65 -1.52
N PRO A 226 -6.66 4.13 -0.28
CA PRO A 226 -6.13 3.47 0.92
C PRO A 226 -6.91 2.23 1.33
N LEU A 227 -8.10 1.98 0.77
CA LEU A 227 -9.00 0.90 1.21
C LEU A 227 -8.80 -0.40 0.42
N GLY A 228 -8.68 -0.36 -0.90
CA GLY A 228 -8.68 -1.59 -1.69
C GLY A 228 -9.43 -1.43 -3.01
N LEU A 229 -9.23 -2.36 -3.94
CA LEU A 229 -10.08 -2.46 -5.14
C LEU A 229 -11.14 -3.55 -4.97
N PRO A 230 -12.33 -3.45 -5.61
CA PRO A 230 -13.33 -4.51 -5.62
C PRO A 230 -12.78 -5.78 -6.26
N LYS A 231 -13.00 -6.94 -5.65
CA LYS A 231 -12.43 -8.21 -6.13
C LYS A 231 -13.44 -9.35 -6.22
N LEU A 232 -13.30 -10.18 -7.23
CA LEU A 232 -13.95 -11.48 -7.34
C LEU A 232 -12.95 -12.58 -6.93
N ALA A 233 -13.36 -13.45 -6.02
CA ALA A 233 -12.59 -14.64 -5.65
C ALA A 233 -12.94 -15.81 -6.57
N MET A 234 -11.91 -16.48 -7.11
CA MET A 234 -12.03 -17.59 -8.06
C MET A 234 -11.06 -18.70 -7.64
N GLY A 235 -11.53 -19.64 -6.81
CA GLY A 235 -10.66 -20.65 -6.22
C GLY A 235 -9.55 -20.00 -5.39
N GLU A 236 -8.29 -20.26 -5.74
CA GLU A 236 -7.15 -19.62 -5.08
C GLU A 236 -6.83 -18.21 -5.62
N SER A 237 -7.36 -17.85 -6.80
CA SER A 237 -7.09 -16.59 -7.50
C SER A 237 -8.08 -15.49 -7.14
N PHE A 238 -7.66 -14.25 -7.37
CA PHE A 238 -8.48 -13.05 -7.20
C PHE A 238 -8.35 -12.16 -8.42
N TYR A 239 -9.46 -11.60 -8.86
CA TYR A 239 -9.53 -10.67 -9.98
C TYR A 239 -10.14 -9.37 -9.51
N ILE A 240 -9.57 -8.24 -9.93
CA ILE A 240 -10.21 -6.93 -9.76
C ILE A 240 -11.41 -6.88 -10.68
N VAL A 241 -12.52 -6.33 -10.19
CA VAL A 241 -13.73 -6.04 -10.95
C VAL A 241 -13.90 -4.54 -11.00
N THR A 242 -14.05 -3.99 -12.19
CA THR A 242 -14.19 -2.54 -12.39
C THR A 242 -15.61 -2.14 -12.79
N GLU A 243 -16.43 -3.10 -13.25
CA GLU A 243 -17.79 -2.86 -13.69
C GLU A 243 -18.76 -3.79 -12.96
N LEU A 244 -19.86 -3.22 -12.44
CA LEU A 244 -20.98 -3.96 -11.89
C LEU A 244 -22.28 -3.25 -12.27
N GLU A 245 -23.17 -3.97 -12.92
CA GLU A 245 -24.53 -3.54 -13.21
C GLU A 245 -25.53 -4.34 -12.36
N VAL A 246 -26.47 -3.65 -11.72
CA VAL A 246 -27.62 -4.28 -11.06
C VAL A 246 -28.71 -4.49 -12.11
N LEU A 247 -29.05 -5.75 -12.38
CA LEU A 247 -29.98 -6.11 -13.45
C LEU A 247 -31.44 -5.94 -13.02
N GLN A 248 -32.33 -5.97 -14.00
CA GLN A 248 -33.77 -5.96 -13.75
C GLN A 248 -34.23 -7.33 -13.26
N GLY A 249 -34.52 -7.41 -11.97
CA GLY A 249 -35.16 -8.58 -11.37
C GLY A 249 -34.18 -9.59 -10.80
N ARG A 250 -34.76 -10.62 -10.18
CA ARG A 250 -34.07 -11.68 -9.46
C ARG A 250 -34.39 -13.01 -10.11
N SER A 251 -33.37 -13.76 -10.51
CA SER A 251 -33.50 -15.11 -11.07
C SER A 251 -34.19 -16.10 -10.12
N GLY A 252 -33.95 -15.95 -8.82
CA GLY A 252 -34.41 -16.90 -7.80
C GLY A 252 -33.49 -18.11 -7.63
N GLU A 253 -32.40 -18.17 -8.39
CA GLU A 253 -31.35 -19.19 -8.24
C GLU A 253 -30.61 -19.02 -6.89
N PRO A 254 -29.92 -20.07 -6.41
CA PRO A 254 -29.11 -19.95 -5.21
C PRO A 254 -28.10 -18.80 -5.30
N ILE A 255 -27.87 -18.12 -4.19
CA ILE A 255 -26.91 -17.01 -4.10
C ILE A 255 -25.52 -17.43 -4.61
N GLY A 256 -24.93 -16.57 -5.43
CA GLY A 256 -23.62 -16.76 -6.04
C GLY A 256 -23.64 -17.69 -7.25
N THR A 257 -24.79 -18.17 -7.72
CA THR A 257 -24.87 -18.99 -8.94
C THR A 257 -24.50 -18.17 -10.17
N LEU A 258 -23.59 -18.69 -10.99
CA LEU A 258 -23.29 -18.16 -12.33
C LEU A 258 -24.47 -18.48 -13.26
N LEU A 259 -25.23 -17.46 -13.65
CA LEU A 259 -26.43 -17.58 -14.49
C LEU A 259 -26.09 -17.64 -15.97
N SER A 260 -25.15 -16.81 -16.40
CA SER A 260 -24.63 -16.81 -17.76
C SER A 260 -23.24 -16.17 -17.80
N LYS A 261 -22.53 -16.41 -18.90
CA LYS A 261 -21.25 -15.78 -19.22
C LYS A 261 -21.21 -15.48 -20.71
N ASP A 262 -20.72 -14.32 -21.07
CA ASP A 262 -20.37 -13.98 -22.45
C ASP A 262 -18.90 -13.55 -22.55
N THR A 263 -18.54 -12.82 -23.60
CA THR A 263 -17.16 -12.36 -23.82
C THR A 263 -16.74 -11.23 -22.90
N GLU A 264 -17.69 -10.47 -22.34
CA GLU A 264 -17.47 -9.24 -21.59
C GLU A 264 -17.90 -9.35 -20.12
N GLN A 265 -18.97 -10.11 -19.84
CA GLN A 265 -19.60 -10.13 -18.51
C GLN A 265 -19.87 -11.54 -17.95
N LEU A 266 -19.95 -11.58 -16.62
CA LEU A 266 -20.48 -12.69 -15.83
C LEU A 266 -21.78 -12.25 -15.17
N ILE A 267 -22.88 -12.97 -15.39
CA ILE A 267 -24.15 -12.71 -14.70
C ILE A 267 -24.27 -13.64 -13.50
N VAL A 268 -24.49 -13.08 -12.31
CA VAL A 268 -24.45 -13.80 -11.04
C VAL A 268 -25.69 -13.52 -10.20
N ALA A 269 -26.29 -14.58 -9.65
CA ALA A 269 -27.42 -14.48 -8.74
C ALA A 269 -27.00 -13.91 -7.38
N THR A 270 -27.80 -13.00 -6.82
CA THR A 270 -27.54 -12.39 -5.49
C THR A 270 -28.71 -12.59 -4.53
N ALA A 271 -28.62 -12.00 -3.33
CA ALA A 271 -29.71 -12.00 -2.37
C ALA A 271 -30.94 -11.20 -2.83
N SER A 272 -30.76 -10.21 -3.71
CA SER A 272 -31.84 -9.42 -4.32
C SER A 272 -31.81 -9.56 -5.85
N GLU A 273 -31.66 -8.48 -6.61
CA GLU A 273 -31.51 -8.49 -8.06
C GLU A 273 -30.22 -9.20 -8.50
N ASP A 274 -30.20 -9.76 -9.70
CA ASP A 274 -28.97 -10.34 -10.23
C ASP A 274 -27.98 -9.23 -10.65
N VAL A 275 -26.69 -9.55 -10.75
CA VAL A 275 -25.66 -8.58 -11.15
C VAL A 275 -24.88 -9.06 -12.37
N ALA A 276 -24.54 -8.15 -13.27
CA ALA A 276 -23.54 -8.38 -14.31
C ALA A 276 -22.20 -7.78 -13.86
N LEU A 277 -21.13 -8.58 -13.95
CA LEU A 277 -19.77 -8.21 -13.55
C LEU A 277 -18.87 -8.13 -14.78
N GLY A 278 -18.09 -7.07 -14.90
CA GLY A 278 -17.21 -6.82 -16.05
C GLY A 278 -15.88 -6.17 -15.68
N GLY A 279 -15.06 -5.93 -16.70
CA GLY A 279 -13.78 -5.23 -16.58
C GLY A 279 -12.81 -5.92 -15.61
N PHE A 280 -12.42 -7.16 -15.93
CA PHE A 280 -11.58 -7.99 -15.07
C PHE A 280 -10.09 -7.73 -15.27
N PHE A 281 -9.36 -7.66 -14.15
CA PHE A 281 -7.89 -7.56 -14.15
C PHE A 281 -7.29 -8.52 -13.13
N THR A 282 -6.05 -8.97 -13.34
CA THR A 282 -5.26 -9.55 -12.26
C THR A 282 -4.98 -8.48 -11.19
N LEU A 283 -4.56 -8.88 -9.99
CA LEU A 283 -4.21 -7.93 -8.93
C LEU A 283 -3.00 -7.04 -9.30
N GLU A 284 -2.20 -7.42 -10.29
CA GLU A 284 -1.11 -6.62 -10.86
C GLU A 284 -1.56 -5.61 -11.91
N GLY A 285 -2.80 -5.72 -12.42
CA GLY A 285 -3.36 -4.81 -13.41
C GLY A 285 -3.33 -5.33 -14.85
N THR A 286 -3.09 -6.63 -15.05
CA THR A 286 -3.19 -7.23 -16.39
C THR A 286 -4.65 -7.49 -16.72
N PRO A 287 -5.21 -6.95 -17.82
CA PRO A 287 -6.57 -7.25 -18.23
C PRO A 287 -6.79 -8.76 -18.44
N LYS A 288 -7.99 -9.24 -18.12
CA LYS A 288 -8.38 -10.65 -18.30
C LYS A 288 -9.72 -10.74 -19.00
N ALA A 289 -9.78 -11.56 -20.05
CA ALA A 289 -11.04 -11.91 -20.68
C ALA A 289 -11.87 -12.79 -19.74
N VAL A 290 -13.20 -12.74 -19.87
CA VAL A 290 -14.12 -13.57 -19.08
C VAL A 290 -13.78 -15.06 -19.20
N ALA A 291 -13.41 -15.51 -20.39
CA ALA A 291 -12.99 -16.88 -20.64
C ALA A 291 -11.79 -17.31 -19.79
N ASP A 292 -10.82 -16.42 -19.54
CA ASP A 292 -9.65 -16.70 -18.71
C ASP A 292 -10.00 -16.73 -17.21
N VAL A 293 -10.88 -15.82 -16.78
CA VAL A 293 -11.35 -15.74 -15.38
C VAL A 293 -12.10 -17.03 -15.01
N VAL A 294 -12.97 -17.50 -15.89
CA VAL A 294 -13.77 -18.71 -15.71
C VAL A 294 -12.93 -19.98 -15.92
N GLY A 295 -12.06 -19.98 -16.93
CA GLY A 295 -11.20 -21.11 -17.25
C GLY A 295 -10.22 -21.46 -16.13
N ALA A 296 -9.84 -20.49 -15.29
CA ALA A 296 -8.99 -20.72 -14.12
C ALA A 296 -9.58 -21.71 -13.09
N THR A 297 -10.90 -21.92 -13.09
CA THR A 297 -11.59 -22.83 -12.16
C THR A 297 -12.52 -23.83 -12.85
N ASP A 298 -12.46 -23.98 -14.17
CA ASP A 298 -13.44 -24.73 -15.00
C ASP A 298 -14.91 -24.39 -14.68
N LEU A 299 -15.22 -23.12 -14.34
CA LEU A 299 -16.54 -22.75 -13.83
C LEU A 299 -17.63 -22.85 -14.92
N ARG A 300 -18.71 -23.55 -14.59
CA ARG A 300 -19.86 -23.76 -15.49
C ARG A 300 -21.08 -22.96 -15.03
N VAL A 301 -21.97 -22.67 -15.98
CA VAL A 301 -23.28 -22.10 -15.66
C VAL A 301 -24.03 -23.03 -14.71
N GLY A 302 -24.63 -22.47 -13.66
CA GLY A 302 -25.27 -23.21 -12.56
C GLY A 302 -24.36 -23.47 -11.36
N GLU A 303 -23.04 -23.24 -11.46
CA GLU A 303 -22.11 -23.37 -10.34
C GLU A 303 -21.94 -22.05 -9.57
N ARG A 304 -21.43 -22.12 -8.34
CA ARG A 304 -21.26 -20.95 -7.48
C ARG A 304 -19.92 -20.24 -7.68
N VAL A 305 -19.95 -18.92 -7.76
CA VAL A 305 -18.80 -18.02 -7.95
C VAL A 305 -18.58 -17.11 -6.74
N GLY A 306 -17.35 -16.62 -6.55
CA GLY A 306 -17.02 -15.67 -5.47
C GLY A 306 -17.07 -16.24 -4.05
N MET A 307 -17.25 -17.56 -3.90
CA MET A 307 -17.33 -18.21 -2.61
C MET A 307 -15.94 -18.32 -1.99
N ILE A 308 -15.78 -17.75 -0.80
CA ILE A 308 -14.60 -17.93 0.05
C ILE A 308 -15.04 -18.75 1.26
N GLU A 309 -14.33 -19.84 1.56
CA GLU A 309 -14.57 -20.61 2.78
C GLU A 309 -14.47 -19.70 4.01
N ARG A 310 -15.39 -19.84 4.98
CA ARG A 310 -15.49 -18.97 6.16
C ARG A 310 -14.16 -18.76 6.88
N ARG A 311 -13.40 -19.84 7.11
CA ARG A 311 -12.08 -19.76 7.78
C ARG A 311 -11.07 -18.93 6.97
N ARG A 312 -11.05 -19.12 5.65
CA ARG A 312 -10.18 -18.37 4.73
C ARG A 312 -10.58 -16.90 4.66
N ALA A 313 -11.89 -16.62 4.65
CA ALA A 313 -12.43 -15.26 4.69
C ALA A 313 -12.08 -14.53 5.99
N GLU A 314 -12.25 -15.17 7.15
CA GLU A 314 -11.87 -14.62 8.46
C GLU A 314 -10.37 -14.32 8.52
N ARG A 315 -9.52 -15.23 8.02
CA ARG A 315 -8.07 -15.04 7.96
C ARG A 315 -7.67 -13.92 7.00
N LEU A 316 -8.30 -13.85 5.82
CA LEU A 316 -8.08 -12.77 4.85
C LEU A 316 -8.45 -11.41 5.44
N PHE A 317 -9.59 -11.31 6.12
CA PHE A 317 -10.03 -10.09 6.79
C PHE A 317 -9.04 -9.64 7.88
N ALA A 318 -8.63 -10.56 8.76
CA ALA A 318 -7.68 -10.27 9.83
C ALA A 318 -6.32 -9.82 9.29
N LEU A 319 -5.78 -10.55 8.30
CA LEU A 319 -4.47 -10.24 7.72
C LEU A 319 -4.49 -8.92 6.93
N CYS A 320 -5.57 -8.60 6.21
CA CYS A 320 -5.72 -7.30 5.57
C CYS A 320 -5.70 -6.15 6.59
N ALA A 321 -6.40 -6.31 7.71
CA ALA A 321 -6.44 -5.30 8.77
C ALA A 321 -5.08 -5.11 9.45
N GLU A 322 -4.33 -6.19 9.65
CA GLU A 322 -2.95 -6.16 10.17
C GLU A 322 -2.00 -5.45 9.20
N LEU A 323 -1.97 -5.89 7.94
CA LEU A 323 -1.03 -5.40 6.93
C LEU A 323 -1.32 -3.98 6.44
N ALA A 324 -2.56 -3.48 6.64
CA ALA A 324 -2.92 -2.10 6.34
C ALA A 324 -1.97 -1.06 6.99
N GLY A 325 -1.51 -1.33 8.22
CA GLY A 325 -0.55 -0.46 8.91
C GLY A 325 0.85 -0.47 8.29
N HIS A 326 1.18 -1.49 7.50
CA HIS A 326 2.47 -1.68 6.85
C HIS A 326 2.49 -1.19 5.39
N GLU A 327 1.33 -0.88 4.79
CA GLU A 327 1.25 -0.34 3.43
C GLU A 327 2.17 0.88 3.20
N PRO A 328 2.27 1.89 4.09
CA PRO A 328 3.16 3.03 3.87
C PRO A 328 4.64 2.63 3.70
N PHE A 329 5.09 1.60 4.44
CA PHE A 329 6.44 1.05 4.27
C PHE A 329 6.62 0.45 2.87
N TRP A 330 5.66 -0.37 2.44
CA TRP A 330 5.70 -1.05 1.15
C TRP A 330 5.56 -0.10 -0.03
N ILE A 331 4.65 0.89 0.05
CA ILE A 331 4.56 1.99 -0.92
C ILE A 331 5.91 2.68 -1.05
N GLY A 332 6.58 2.97 0.07
CA GLY A 332 7.91 3.53 0.08
C GLY A 332 8.96 2.65 -0.61
N GLN A 333 8.93 1.33 -0.37
CA GLN A 333 9.86 0.39 -1.02
C GLN A 333 9.59 0.26 -2.52
N LEU A 334 8.34 0.08 -2.92
CA LEU A 334 7.94 -0.03 -4.32
C LEU A 334 8.26 1.26 -5.10
N LYS A 335 8.09 2.44 -4.49
CA LYS A 335 8.52 3.73 -5.08
C LYS A 335 10.03 3.82 -5.33
N ARG A 336 10.85 2.97 -4.71
CA ARG A 336 12.31 2.98 -4.88
C ARG A 336 12.83 1.68 -5.51
N ALA A 337 11.95 0.72 -5.76
CA ALA A 337 12.32 -0.56 -6.32
C ALA A 337 12.65 -0.38 -7.79
N GLN A 338 13.84 -0.81 -8.16
CA GLN A 338 14.29 -0.95 -9.54
C GLN A 338 14.93 -2.33 -9.60
N PRO A 339 14.29 -3.31 -10.25
CA PRO A 339 14.85 -4.65 -10.38
C PRO A 339 16.26 -4.59 -10.92
N THR A 340 17.17 -5.33 -10.30
CA THR A 340 18.57 -5.38 -10.73
C THR A 340 18.63 -6.05 -12.11
N PRO A 341 19.17 -5.39 -13.15
CA PRO A 341 19.31 -6.02 -14.44
C PRO A 341 20.36 -7.14 -14.36
N LEU A 342 20.10 -8.26 -15.01
CA LEU A 342 21.12 -9.25 -15.30
C LEU A 342 21.83 -8.83 -16.58
N SER A 343 23.12 -8.48 -16.47
CA SER A 343 23.98 -8.26 -17.64
C SER A 343 23.85 -9.45 -18.60
N GLY A 344 23.80 -9.20 -19.92
CA GLY A 344 23.71 -10.22 -20.97
C GLY A 344 22.54 -11.21 -20.90
N ALA A 345 21.46 -10.87 -20.20
CA ALA A 345 20.15 -11.51 -20.41
C ALA A 345 19.58 -11.06 -21.76
N ALA A 346 18.99 -11.99 -22.53
CA ALA A 346 18.27 -11.64 -23.74
C ALA A 346 16.98 -10.86 -23.38
N PRO A 347 16.47 -9.99 -24.28
CA PRO A 347 15.14 -9.42 -24.10
C PRO A 347 14.12 -10.55 -23.99
N SER A 348 13.39 -10.62 -22.86
CA SER A 348 12.35 -11.64 -22.67
C SER A 348 11.28 -11.49 -23.75
N ALA A 349 11.09 -12.51 -24.58
CA ALA A 349 10.00 -12.58 -25.55
C ALA A 349 8.66 -12.86 -24.83
N GLY A 350 8.05 -11.82 -24.24
CA GLY A 350 6.67 -11.83 -23.74
C GLY A 350 6.41 -12.70 -22.49
N ALA A 351 5.60 -12.17 -21.57
CA ALA A 351 5.31 -12.73 -20.24
C ALA A 351 4.45 -14.03 -20.21
N SER A 352 4.38 -14.80 -21.29
CA SER A 352 3.38 -15.88 -21.45
C SER A 352 3.95 -17.31 -21.55
N ARG A 353 5.27 -17.51 -21.46
CA ARG A 353 5.87 -18.86 -21.48
C ARG A 353 6.31 -19.29 -20.08
N GLN A 354 5.83 -20.44 -19.62
CA GLN A 354 6.56 -21.22 -18.61
C GLN A 354 7.78 -21.81 -19.30
N ALA A 355 8.95 -21.20 -19.09
CA ALA A 355 10.19 -21.69 -19.65
C ALA A 355 10.67 -22.94 -18.88
N ALA A 356 11.20 -23.92 -19.61
CA ALA A 356 11.86 -25.08 -19.02
C ALA A 356 13.11 -24.60 -18.26
N ALA A 357 13.05 -24.59 -16.93
CA ALA A 357 14.14 -24.07 -16.12
C ALA A 357 15.28 -25.09 -16.03
N ARG A 358 16.49 -24.61 -15.74
CA ARG A 358 17.62 -25.45 -15.37
C ARG A 358 18.09 -25.12 -13.96
N ARG A 359 18.27 -26.16 -13.15
CA ARG A 359 18.75 -26.08 -11.77
C ARG A 359 20.21 -26.50 -11.63
N VAL A 360 21.00 -25.70 -10.91
CA VAL A 360 22.35 -26.02 -10.44
C VAL A 360 22.36 -26.00 -8.92
N ALA A 361 22.46 -27.16 -8.28
CA ALA A 361 22.43 -27.31 -6.83
C ALA A 361 23.84 -27.53 -6.27
N LEU A 362 24.10 -26.95 -5.09
CA LEU A 362 25.42 -26.86 -4.48
C LEU A 362 25.29 -27.12 -2.97
N ALA A 363 26.19 -27.96 -2.45
CA ALA A 363 26.45 -28.03 -1.02
C ALA A 363 27.43 -26.91 -0.66
N LEU A 364 27.12 -26.16 0.39
CA LEU A 364 27.96 -25.08 0.88
C LEU A 364 28.78 -25.59 2.08
N PRO A 365 30.05 -25.15 2.20
CA PRO A 365 30.84 -25.49 3.38
C PRO A 365 30.19 -24.91 4.64
N ASP A 366 30.28 -25.64 5.75
CA ASP A 366 29.84 -25.14 7.05
C ASP A 366 30.56 -23.82 7.36
N GLY A 367 29.79 -22.76 7.52
CA GLY A 367 30.33 -21.45 7.88
C GLY A 367 30.84 -21.49 9.34
N PRO A 368 31.97 -20.85 9.67
CA PRO A 368 32.38 -20.69 11.06
C PRO A 368 31.33 -19.85 11.80
N ASP A 369 30.85 -20.33 12.95
CA ASP A 369 30.00 -19.57 13.87
C ASP A 369 30.82 -18.38 14.39
N ASP A 370 30.51 -17.19 13.88
CA ASP A 370 31.24 -15.96 14.20
C ASP A 370 30.60 -15.19 15.37
N GLY A 371 29.58 -15.77 16.01
CA GLY A 371 28.88 -15.17 17.14
C GLY A 371 28.08 -13.92 16.77
N SER A 372 27.89 -13.61 15.48
CA SER A 372 27.17 -12.41 15.01
C SER A 372 25.64 -12.49 15.18
N GLY A 373 25.10 -13.69 15.47
CA GLY A 373 23.67 -13.93 15.67
C GLY A 373 22.81 -13.90 14.40
N ALA A 374 23.42 -13.81 13.21
CA ALA A 374 22.73 -13.95 11.92
C ALA A 374 22.56 -15.44 11.55
N GLY A 375 21.42 -15.82 10.95
CA GLY A 375 21.22 -17.19 10.43
C GLY A 375 22.17 -17.48 9.26
N GLY A 376 22.57 -18.75 9.09
CA GLY A 376 23.53 -19.14 8.05
C GLY A 376 23.10 -18.74 6.64
N GLY A 377 21.81 -18.83 6.32
CA GLY A 377 21.24 -18.37 5.04
C GLY A 377 21.37 -16.86 4.81
N ASP A 378 21.23 -16.03 5.86
CA ASP A 378 21.36 -14.56 5.76
C ASP A 378 22.81 -14.15 5.42
N ARG A 379 23.80 -14.90 5.91
CA ARG A 379 25.22 -14.69 5.60
C ARG A 379 25.54 -15.02 4.14
N VAL A 380 25.09 -16.18 3.68
CA VAL A 380 25.23 -16.61 2.29
C VAL A 380 24.55 -15.62 1.34
N LEU A 381 23.42 -15.06 1.74
CA LEU A 381 22.74 -14.00 1.00
C LEU A 381 23.59 -12.73 0.88
N ALA A 382 24.36 -12.33 1.89
CA ALA A 382 25.26 -11.18 1.77
C ALA A 382 26.37 -11.41 0.72
N VAL A 383 26.94 -12.61 0.67
CA VAL A 383 27.90 -13.00 -0.37
C VAL A 383 27.26 -12.91 -1.76
N LEU A 384 26.02 -13.40 -1.89
CA LEU A 384 25.28 -13.31 -3.14
C LEU A 384 25.02 -11.86 -3.56
N MET A 385 24.64 -10.98 -2.63
CA MET A 385 24.42 -9.56 -2.90
C MET A 385 25.72 -8.87 -3.34
N ALA A 386 26.85 -9.20 -2.72
CA ALA A 386 28.17 -8.70 -3.13
C ALA A 386 28.54 -9.16 -4.56
N LEU A 387 28.25 -10.43 -4.89
CA LEU A 387 28.47 -10.96 -6.24
C LEU A 387 27.60 -10.21 -7.27
N LEU A 388 26.30 -10.03 -6.98
CA LEU A 388 25.40 -9.28 -7.86
C LEU A 388 25.84 -7.84 -8.07
N ALA A 389 26.31 -7.16 -7.01
CA ALA A 389 26.89 -5.82 -7.10
C ALA A 389 28.11 -5.76 -8.02
N ARG A 390 28.94 -6.81 -8.02
CA ARG A 390 30.10 -6.91 -8.93
C ARG A 390 29.72 -7.19 -10.37
N HIS A 391 28.73 -8.03 -10.62
CA HIS A 391 28.26 -8.37 -11.98
C HIS A 391 27.52 -7.22 -12.68
N THR A 392 26.95 -6.31 -11.90
CA THR A 392 26.10 -5.22 -12.41
C THR A 392 26.75 -3.85 -12.30
N ASP A 393 27.92 -3.78 -11.66
CA ASP A 393 28.60 -2.54 -11.26
C ASP A 393 27.68 -1.54 -10.54
N SER A 394 26.65 -2.05 -9.84
CA SER A 394 25.66 -1.24 -9.15
C SER A 394 25.90 -1.20 -7.65
N GLY A 395 25.99 0.00 -7.09
CA GLY A 395 26.03 0.21 -5.63
C GLY A 395 24.68 -0.03 -4.94
N MET A 396 23.64 -0.42 -5.69
CA MET A 396 22.30 -0.70 -5.18
C MET A 396 21.73 -1.93 -5.87
N ILE A 397 21.37 -2.93 -5.07
CA ILE A 397 20.81 -4.19 -5.56
C ILE A 397 19.38 -4.31 -5.05
N THR A 398 18.45 -4.58 -5.96
CA THR A 398 17.07 -4.94 -5.67
C THR A 398 16.75 -6.30 -6.30
N VAL A 399 16.31 -7.24 -5.47
CA VAL A 399 15.83 -8.56 -5.88
C VAL A 399 14.48 -8.84 -5.24
N GLY A 400 13.73 -9.80 -5.78
CA GLY A 400 12.61 -10.40 -5.06
C GLY A 400 13.12 -11.21 -3.89
N PHE A 401 12.45 -11.15 -2.76
CA PHE A 401 12.82 -11.89 -1.56
C PHE A 401 11.61 -12.58 -0.96
N ARG A 402 11.79 -13.86 -0.63
CA ARG A 402 10.85 -14.68 0.11
C ARG A 402 11.60 -15.46 1.16
N ASP A 403 11.03 -15.60 2.35
CA ASP A 403 11.48 -16.55 3.35
C ASP A 403 10.31 -17.36 3.92
N MET A 404 10.63 -18.39 4.69
CA MET A 404 9.62 -19.26 5.32
C MET A 404 8.67 -18.50 6.25
N ARG A 405 9.14 -17.42 6.89
CA ARG A 405 8.33 -16.63 7.83
C ARG A 405 7.27 -15.84 7.07
N LEU A 406 7.66 -15.19 5.96
CA LEU A 406 6.76 -14.52 5.04
C LEU A 406 5.75 -15.50 4.43
N ALA A 407 6.23 -16.65 3.97
CA ALA A 407 5.37 -17.69 3.40
C ALA A 407 4.35 -18.22 4.41
N SER A 408 4.78 -18.48 5.65
CA SER A 408 3.89 -18.95 6.74
C SER A 408 2.86 -17.88 7.13
N ALA A 409 3.28 -16.61 7.19
CA ALA A 409 2.39 -15.50 7.55
C ALA A 409 1.22 -15.34 6.56
N ILE A 410 1.47 -15.49 5.25
CA ILE A 410 0.41 -15.41 4.22
C ILE A 410 -0.31 -16.75 3.99
N GLY A 411 0.35 -17.90 4.19
CA GLY A 411 -0.22 -19.24 4.01
C GLY A 411 -0.93 -19.42 2.65
N GLU A 412 -2.16 -19.92 2.69
CA GLU A 412 -3.03 -20.15 1.53
C GLU A 412 -3.59 -18.86 0.85
N LEU A 413 -3.10 -17.69 1.25
CA LEU A 413 -3.51 -16.40 0.73
C LEU A 413 -2.48 -15.81 -0.26
N GLY A 414 -1.57 -16.63 -0.81
CA GLY A 414 -0.60 -16.24 -1.84
C GLY A 414 -1.24 -15.70 -3.13
N GLY A 415 -2.48 -16.10 -3.42
CA GLY A 415 -3.29 -15.50 -4.49
C GLY A 415 -3.64 -14.01 -4.26
N PHE A 416 -3.61 -13.54 -3.01
CA PHE A 416 -4.01 -12.19 -2.62
C PHE A 416 -2.82 -11.30 -2.21
N PHE A 417 -1.86 -11.87 -1.48
CA PHE A 417 -0.68 -11.16 -0.97
C PHE A 417 0.57 -11.49 -1.77
N ALA A 418 1.52 -10.56 -1.83
CA ALA A 418 2.77 -10.77 -2.53
C ALA A 418 3.60 -11.88 -1.85
N GLU A 419 3.83 -12.99 -2.56
CA GLU A 419 4.67 -14.08 -2.05
C GLU A 419 6.16 -13.71 -2.01
N SER A 420 6.57 -12.75 -2.83
CA SER A 420 7.92 -12.21 -2.90
C SER A 420 7.88 -10.69 -2.87
N VAL A 421 8.71 -10.10 -2.00
CA VAL A 421 8.75 -8.67 -1.71
C VAL A 421 10.09 -8.07 -2.14
N PRO A 422 10.18 -6.75 -2.43
CA PRO A 422 11.45 -6.14 -2.83
C PRO A 422 12.46 -6.10 -1.69
N LEU A 423 13.56 -6.83 -1.84
CA LEU A 423 14.77 -6.66 -1.04
C LEU A 423 15.74 -5.73 -1.75
N ARG A 424 15.70 -4.46 -1.35
CA ARG A 424 16.64 -3.42 -1.80
C ARG A 424 17.74 -3.19 -0.76
N VAL A 425 18.99 -3.36 -1.16
CA VAL A 425 20.18 -3.29 -0.30
C VAL A 425 21.25 -2.43 -0.95
N ARG A 426 21.84 -1.50 -0.18
CA ARG A 426 23.02 -0.75 -0.62
C ARG A 426 24.22 -1.68 -0.58
N CYS A 427 24.88 -1.83 -1.71
CA CYS A 427 26.07 -2.67 -1.89
C CYS A 427 27.23 -1.77 -2.34
N ASP A 428 27.64 -0.83 -1.49
CA ASP A 428 28.72 0.08 -1.80
C ASP A 428 30.03 -0.71 -2.01
N HIS A 429 30.65 -0.56 -3.18
CA HIS A 429 31.83 -1.33 -3.55
C HIS A 429 33.04 -1.11 -2.62
N GLY A 430 33.01 -0.07 -1.78
CA GLY A 430 34.00 0.16 -0.73
C GLY A 430 33.76 -0.59 0.57
N TRP A 431 32.61 -1.23 0.75
CA TRP A 431 32.28 -1.97 1.97
C TRP A 431 32.87 -3.36 1.96
N SER A 432 33.13 -3.89 3.16
CA SER A 432 33.44 -5.30 3.36
C SER A 432 32.17 -6.16 3.32
N VAL A 433 32.32 -7.47 3.14
CA VAL A 433 31.17 -8.40 3.17
C VAL A 433 30.52 -8.40 4.56
N ALA A 434 31.33 -8.33 5.64
CA ALA A 434 30.81 -8.22 7.01
C ALA A 434 29.95 -6.96 7.24
N ARG A 435 30.32 -5.82 6.64
CA ARG A 435 29.48 -4.61 6.69
C ARG A 435 28.18 -4.80 5.91
N LEU A 436 28.24 -5.47 4.76
CA LEU A 436 27.05 -5.78 3.96
C LEU A 436 26.12 -6.74 4.70
N GLU A 437 26.64 -7.76 5.38
CA GLU A 437 25.88 -8.66 6.26
C GLU A 437 25.10 -7.88 7.32
N HIS A 438 25.75 -6.92 8.00
CA HIS A 438 25.07 -6.09 9.00
C HIS A 438 23.97 -5.21 8.39
N GLU A 439 24.20 -4.60 7.22
CA GLU A 439 23.16 -3.82 6.52
C GLU A 439 22.00 -4.70 6.07
N LEU A 440 22.31 -5.89 5.55
CA LEU A 440 21.33 -6.87 5.12
C LEU A 440 20.49 -7.36 6.31
N ALA A 441 21.09 -7.68 7.45
CA ALA A 441 20.38 -8.09 8.65
C ALA A 441 19.38 -7.02 9.12
N ARG A 442 19.80 -5.74 9.14
CA ARG A 442 18.88 -4.62 9.42
C ARG A 442 17.72 -4.56 8.43
N ARG A 443 18.00 -4.81 7.16
CA ARG A 443 17.00 -4.75 6.09
C ARG A 443 16.01 -5.91 6.14
N LEU A 444 16.50 -7.12 6.38
CA LEU A 444 15.69 -8.32 6.55
C LEU A 444 14.82 -8.20 7.81
N ALA A 445 15.34 -7.65 8.91
CA ALA A 445 14.53 -7.37 10.09
C ALA A 445 13.37 -6.40 9.79
N GLN A 446 13.58 -5.38 8.94
CA GLN A 446 12.49 -4.50 8.50
C GLN A 446 11.46 -5.25 7.65
N ILE A 447 11.90 -6.05 6.67
CA ILE A 447 11.00 -6.83 5.80
C ILE A 447 10.18 -7.81 6.65
N ARG A 448 10.84 -8.62 7.48
CA ARG A 448 10.19 -9.59 8.38
C ARG A 448 9.19 -8.93 9.32
N ARG A 449 9.48 -7.71 9.82
CA ARG A 449 8.54 -6.93 10.65
C ARG A 449 7.30 -6.44 9.89
N HIS A 450 7.43 -6.10 8.61
CA HIS A 450 6.33 -5.55 7.81
C HIS A 450 5.65 -6.61 6.93
N CYS A 451 6.13 -7.86 7.00
CA CYS A 451 5.61 -9.02 6.30
C CYS A 451 5.44 -8.82 4.79
N SER A 452 4.21 -8.75 4.31
CA SER A 452 3.86 -8.66 2.88
C SER A 452 2.88 -7.50 2.64
N TYR A 453 2.41 -7.36 1.41
CA TYR A 453 1.40 -6.40 0.98
C TYR A 453 0.40 -7.07 0.02
N ALA A 454 -0.83 -6.54 -0.03
CA ALA A 454 -1.82 -6.98 -1.00
C ALA A 454 -1.33 -6.69 -2.42
N ARG A 455 -1.49 -7.65 -3.34
CA ARG A 455 -0.96 -7.54 -4.72
C ARG A 455 -1.54 -6.36 -5.50
N ASP A 456 -2.73 -5.87 -5.11
CA ASP A 456 -3.38 -4.68 -5.68
C ASP A 456 -2.80 -3.34 -5.21
N LEU A 457 -1.91 -3.33 -4.21
CA LEU A 457 -1.36 -2.10 -3.63
C LEU A 457 -0.71 -1.17 -4.67
N PRO A 458 0.07 -1.64 -5.68
CA PRO A 458 0.60 -0.77 -6.71
C PRO A 458 -0.47 -0.04 -7.52
N LEU A 459 -1.58 -0.72 -7.85
CA LEU A 459 -2.69 -0.16 -8.62
C LEU A 459 -3.44 0.92 -7.87
N ARG A 460 -3.48 0.80 -6.54
CA ARG A 460 -4.12 1.77 -5.65
C ARG A 460 -3.36 3.09 -5.53
N ILE A 461 -2.12 3.17 -6.04
CA ILE A 461 -1.25 4.34 -5.88
C ILE A 461 -0.82 4.86 -7.26
N PRO A 462 -1.45 5.93 -7.77
CA PRO A 462 -1.17 6.49 -9.10
C PRO A 462 0.32 6.76 -9.38
N ALA A 463 1.07 7.20 -8.36
CA ALA A 463 2.51 7.46 -8.47
C ALA A 463 3.37 6.20 -8.73
N LEU A 464 2.83 4.99 -8.49
CA LEU A 464 3.49 3.72 -8.83
C LEU A 464 3.19 3.30 -10.27
N LEU A 465 2.02 3.65 -10.82
CA LEU A 465 1.61 3.33 -12.19
C LEU A 465 2.36 4.13 -13.26
N ALA A 466 2.68 5.40 -12.99
CA ALA A 466 3.31 6.32 -13.94
C ALA A 466 4.75 5.94 -14.38
N ARG A 467 5.34 4.87 -13.81
CA ARG A 467 6.76 4.51 -14.02
C ARG A 467 7.00 3.51 -15.17
N GLY A 468 5.98 3.16 -15.94
CA GLY A 468 6.09 2.31 -17.11
C GLY A 468 5.69 0.87 -16.82
N SER A 469 4.69 0.40 -17.59
CA SER A 469 4.01 -0.89 -17.58
C SER A 469 3.37 -1.33 -16.25
N ALA A 470 2.04 -1.25 -16.19
CA ALA A 470 1.17 -1.88 -15.19
C ALA A 470 1.23 -3.43 -15.20
N THR A 471 2.37 -4.01 -15.58
CA THR A 471 2.60 -5.46 -15.69
C THR A 471 3.86 -5.91 -14.94
N ASP A 472 4.73 -4.99 -14.49
CA ASP A 472 6.03 -5.34 -13.86
C ASP A 472 6.09 -5.07 -12.36
N THR A 473 5.01 -4.55 -11.75
CA THR A 473 4.94 -4.32 -10.30
C THR A 473 4.60 -5.62 -9.57
N GLY A 474 5.49 -6.60 -9.61
CA GLY A 474 5.32 -7.88 -8.90
C GLY A 474 6.22 -9.00 -9.40
N THR A 475 6.75 -8.87 -10.61
CA THR A 475 7.71 -9.80 -11.21
C THR A 475 9.14 -9.35 -10.88
N TRP A 476 9.88 -10.21 -10.19
CA TRP A 476 11.27 -9.96 -9.85
C TRP A 476 12.15 -10.88 -10.70
N PRO A 477 12.84 -10.37 -11.75
CA PRO A 477 13.66 -11.18 -12.63
C PRO A 477 14.72 -11.99 -11.89
N ILE A 478 15.31 -11.39 -10.85
CA ILE A 478 16.13 -12.09 -9.86
C ILE A 478 15.32 -12.20 -8.57
N SER A 479 15.16 -13.42 -8.07
CA SER A 479 14.54 -13.70 -6.78
C SER A 479 15.45 -14.55 -5.90
N VAL A 480 15.42 -14.29 -4.59
CA VAL A 480 16.07 -15.10 -3.57
C VAL A 480 15.01 -15.68 -2.65
N GLU A 481 15.09 -16.99 -2.40
CA GLU A 481 14.16 -17.71 -1.54
C GLU A 481 14.94 -18.42 -0.41
N ILE A 482 14.66 -18.05 0.83
CA ILE A 482 15.18 -18.78 2.00
C ILE A 482 14.22 -19.91 2.33
N VAL A 483 14.71 -21.15 2.26
CA VAL A 483 13.93 -22.40 2.38
C VAL A 483 14.50 -23.29 3.46
N GLU A 484 13.69 -24.20 4.01
CA GLU A 484 14.16 -25.16 5.03
C GLU A 484 15.22 -26.09 4.43
N ARG A 485 14.95 -26.58 3.22
CA ARG A 485 15.81 -27.49 2.47
C ARG A 485 15.80 -27.11 1.01
N VAL A 486 16.95 -27.23 0.36
CA VAL A 486 17.10 -27.00 -1.07
C VAL A 486 16.68 -28.25 -1.83
N ASP A 487 15.39 -28.36 -2.13
CA ASP A 487 14.75 -29.48 -2.82
C ASP A 487 14.04 -29.04 -4.11
N GLY A 488 13.23 -29.93 -4.70
CA GLY A 488 12.50 -29.70 -5.96
C GLY A 488 13.15 -30.33 -7.21
N PRO A 489 12.36 -30.58 -8.26
CA PRO A 489 12.84 -31.21 -9.49
C PRO A 489 13.76 -30.25 -10.27
N ALA A 490 14.73 -30.81 -10.99
CA ALA A 490 15.78 -30.03 -11.66
C ALA A 490 15.26 -29.16 -12.83
N ASP A 491 14.06 -29.48 -13.30
CA ASP A 491 13.36 -28.92 -14.46
C ASP A 491 12.02 -28.25 -14.08
N ALA A 492 11.78 -27.96 -12.80
CA ALA A 492 10.60 -27.20 -12.37
C ALA A 492 10.52 -25.86 -13.10
N PRO A 493 9.40 -25.53 -13.78
CA PRO A 493 9.28 -24.28 -14.51
C PRO A 493 9.31 -23.08 -13.56
N LEU A 494 9.95 -21.99 -14.00
CA LEU A 494 9.92 -20.73 -13.27
C LEU A 494 8.54 -20.06 -13.40
N SER A 495 8.11 -19.39 -12.33
CA SER A 495 6.94 -18.52 -12.41
C SER A 495 7.16 -17.42 -13.47
N PRO A 496 6.12 -17.01 -14.22
CA PRO A 496 6.24 -15.99 -15.26
C PRO A 496 6.97 -14.73 -14.77
N GLY A 497 7.86 -14.19 -15.60
CA GLY A 497 8.64 -12.97 -15.30
C GLY A 497 9.85 -13.18 -14.39
N ARG A 498 10.14 -14.41 -13.95
CA ARG A 498 11.38 -14.75 -13.23
C ARG A 498 12.42 -15.31 -14.20
N THR A 499 13.64 -14.78 -14.15
CA THR A 499 14.77 -15.22 -14.97
C THR A 499 15.75 -16.08 -14.18
N LEU A 500 15.97 -15.73 -12.91
CA LEU A 500 16.88 -16.40 -12.00
C LEU A 500 16.28 -16.45 -10.60
N VAL A 501 16.07 -17.65 -10.07
CA VAL A 501 15.66 -17.90 -8.69
C VAL A 501 16.80 -18.59 -7.96
N ILE A 502 17.18 -18.04 -6.81
CA ILE A 502 18.26 -18.55 -5.99
C ILE A 502 17.66 -19.01 -4.67
N GLN A 503 17.63 -20.32 -4.46
CA GLN A 503 17.20 -20.91 -3.20
C GLN A 503 18.39 -21.05 -2.27
N LEU A 504 18.26 -20.60 -1.03
CA LEU A 504 19.25 -20.74 0.03
C LEU A 504 18.61 -21.50 1.19
N ALA A 505 19.28 -22.55 1.69
CA ALA A 505 18.85 -23.19 2.92
C ALA A 505 18.98 -22.20 4.10
N ASP A 506 18.04 -22.22 5.05
CA ASP A 506 18.02 -21.33 6.21
C ASP A 506 19.27 -21.49 7.10
N ASP A 507 19.80 -22.72 7.17
CA ASP A 507 21.05 -23.06 7.84
C ASP A 507 22.31 -22.61 7.07
N GLY A 508 22.17 -22.18 5.81
CA GLY A 508 23.27 -21.80 4.93
C GLY A 508 24.08 -22.96 4.34
N GLY A 509 23.67 -24.21 4.57
CA GLY A 509 24.41 -25.41 4.16
C GLY A 509 24.21 -25.82 2.70
N ALA A 510 23.23 -25.23 2.00
CA ALA A 510 22.97 -25.53 0.59
C ALA A 510 22.40 -24.33 -0.16
N CYS A 511 22.60 -24.32 -1.48
CA CYS A 511 21.90 -23.39 -2.37
C CYS A 511 21.61 -24.02 -3.75
N ALA A 512 20.65 -23.45 -4.47
CA ALA A 512 20.38 -23.81 -5.86
C ALA A 512 20.08 -22.58 -6.71
N PHE A 513 20.65 -22.54 -7.91
CA PHE A 513 20.39 -21.54 -8.94
C PHE A 513 19.47 -22.16 -9.99
N HIS A 514 18.26 -21.61 -10.12
CA HIS A 514 17.25 -22.04 -11.09
C HIS A 514 17.08 -20.92 -12.09
N HIS A 515 17.31 -21.17 -13.38
CA HIS A 515 17.26 -20.12 -14.38
C HIS A 515 16.51 -20.54 -15.64
N ASP A 516 15.98 -19.55 -16.35
CA ASP A 516 15.49 -19.69 -17.71
C ASP A 516 16.69 -19.72 -18.67
N PRO A 517 16.97 -20.84 -19.37
CA PRO A 517 18.10 -20.95 -20.29
C PRO A 517 17.92 -20.15 -21.59
N ASP A 518 16.68 -19.82 -21.97
CA ASP A 518 16.38 -19.01 -23.16
C ASP A 518 16.68 -17.53 -22.91
N VAL A 519 16.55 -17.08 -21.66
CA VAL A 519 16.82 -15.69 -21.26
C VAL A 519 18.24 -15.52 -20.70
N LEU A 520 18.70 -16.47 -19.88
CA LEU A 520 20.01 -16.43 -19.22
C LEU A 520 20.82 -17.69 -19.58
N PRO A 521 21.87 -17.58 -20.43
CA PRO A 521 22.61 -18.75 -20.91
C PRO A 521 23.25 -19.58 -19.79
N VAL A 522 23.20 -20.91 -19.92
CA VAL A 522 23.75 -21.88 -18.94
C VAL A 522 25.19 -21.56 -18.54
N ALA A 523 26.07 -21.33 -19.52
CA ALA A 523 27.49 -21.05 -19.28
C ALA A 523 27.71 -19.83 -18.37
N ARG A 524 26.79 -18.85 -18.42
CA ARG A 524 26.84 -17.67 -17.57
C ARG A 524 26.46 -18.00 -16.13
N VAL A 525 25.42 -18.79 -15.93
CA VAL A 525 25.01 -19.24 -14.58
C VAL A 525 26.09 -20.13 -13.98
N GLU A 526 26.70 -21.03 -14.75
CA GLU A 526 27.83 -21.84 -14.29
C GLU A 526 29.04 -20.99 -13.88
N ALA A 527 29.34 -19.90 -14.60
CA ALA A 527 30.38 -18.95 -14.22
C ALA A 527 30.04 -18.20 -12.92
N MET A 528 28.79 -17.72 -12.78
CA MET A 528 28.30 -17.08 -11.55
C MET A 528 28.38 -18.04 -10.36
N VAL A 529 27.97 -19.30 -10.55
CA VAL A 529 28.04 -20.36 -9.53
C VAL A 529 29.48 -20.61 -9.09
N LYS A 530 30.43 -20.72 -10.03
CA LYS A 530 31.86 -20.91 -9.70
C LYS A 530 32.40 -19.75 -8.88
N GLN A 531 32.06 -18.52 -9.27
CA GLN A 531 32.48 -17.32 -8.54
C GLN A 531 31.83 -17.23 -7.15
N PHE A 532 30.55 -17.58 -7.06
CA PHE A 532 29.82 -17.63 -5.80
C PHE A 532 30.44 -18.64 -4.83
N MET A 533 30.65 -19.89 -5.27
CA MET A 533 31.29 -20.94 -4.46
C MET A 533 32.66 -20.50 -3.96
N TRP A 534 33.46 -19.92 -4.85
CA TRP A 534 34.77 -19.40 -4.48
C TRP A 534 34.68 -18.33 -3.38
N LEU A 535 33.73 -17.38 -3.50
CA LEU A 535 33.55 -16.33 -2.50
C LEU A 535 33.05 -16.87 -1.16
N VAL A 536 32.19 -17.89 -1.16
CA VAL A 536 31.73 -18.55 0.07
C VAL A 536 32.89 -19.24 0.78
N GLU A 537 33.70 -20.02 0.04
CA GLU A 537 34.88 -20.71 0.59
C GLU A 537 35.95 -19.72 1.09
N ALA A 538 36.16 -18.62 0.36
CA ALA A 538 37.16 -17.63 0.69
C ALA A 538 36.70 -16.60 1.74
N LEU A 539 35.43 -16.62 2.16
CA LEU A 539 34.85 -15.63 3.07
C LEU A 539 35.66 -15.41 4.36
N PRO A 540 36.23 -16.44 5.03
CA PRO A 540 37.09 -16.24 6.20
C PRO A 540 38.36 -15.44 5.89
N MET A 541 38.87 -15.50 4.66
CA MET A 541 40.08 -14.81 4.23
C MET A 541 39.81 -13.44 3.62
N CYS A 542 38.74 -13.29 2.84
CA CYS A 542 38.44 -12.07 2.08
C CYS A 542 37.26 -11.26 2.61
N GLY A 543 36.58 -11.71 3.67
CA GLY A 543 35.36 -11.06 4.19
C GLY A 543 35.58 -9.61 4.67
N ALA A 544 36.81 -9.25 5.04
CA ALA A 544 37.20 -7.89 5.40
C ALA A 544 37.59 -7.02 4.19
N LEU A 545 37.82 -7.62 3.02
CA LEU A 545 38.19 -6.89 1.81
C LEU A 545 37.00 -6.10 1.25
N PRO A 546 37.24 -4.94 0.64
CA PRO A 546 36.21 -4.21 -0.10
C PRO A 546 35.59 -5.05 -1.22
N ILE A 547 34.28 -4.94 -1.44
CA ILE A 547 33.54 -5.64 -2.50
C ILE A 547 34.23 -5.47 -3.87
N ARG A 548 34.74 -4.27 -4.21
CA ARG A 548 35.45 -4.02 -5.49
C ARG A 548 36.68 -4.89 -5.73
N VAL A 549 37.35 -5.35 -4.68
CA VAL A 549 38.59 -6.14 -4.80
C VAL A 549 38.36 -7.62 -4.49
N LEU A 550 37.11 -8.04 -4.27
CA LEU A 550 36.79 -9.46 -4.16
C LEU A 550 37.22 -10.16 -5.46
N PRO A 551 38.09 -11.17 -5.36
CA PRO A 551 38.59 -11.84 -6.55
C PRO A 551 37.49 -12.73 -7.11
N LEU A 552 37.23 -12.58 -8.40
CA LEU A 552 36.22 -13.34 -9.13
C LEU A 552 36.93 -14.20 -10.17
N PRO A 553 37.09 -15.51 -9.92
CA PRO A 553 37.73 -16.41 -10.87
C PRO A 553 37.08 -16.31 -12.25
N GLY A 554 37.89 -16.21 -13.30
CA GLY A 554 37.41 -16.15 -14.68
C GLY A 554 36.75 -14.82 -15.10
N ALA A 555 36.70 -13.80 -14.23
CA ALA A 555 36.40 -12.45 -14.67
C ALA A 555 37.64 -11.90 -15.39
N THR A 556 37.57 -11.73 -16.71
CA THR A 556 38.58 -10.94 -17.43
C THR A 556 38.67 -9.58 -16.75
N GLN A 557 39.82 -9.25 -16.17
CA GLN A 557 40.08 -7.92 -15.62
C GLN A 557 39.92 -6.92 -16.78
N ALA A 558 38.80 -6.20 -16.80
CA ALA A 558 38.72 -4.98 -17.59
C ALA A 558 39.71 -4.00 -16.97
N ALA A 559 40.78 -3.74 -17.72
CA ALA A 559 41.86 -2.84 -17.37
C ALA A 559 41.40 -1.38 -17.25
#